data_AF-A0A3A8ISC7-F1
#
_entry.id   AF-A0A3A8ISC7-F1
#
_cell.length_a   1.000
_cell.length_b   1.000
_cell.length_c   1.000
_cell.angle_alpha   90.00
_cell.angle_beta   90.00
_cell.angle_gamma   90.00
#
_symmetry.space_group_name_H-M   'P 1'
#
loop_
_entity.id
_entity.type
_entity.pdbx_description
1 polymer ?
#
loop_
_entity_poly.entity_id
_entity_poly.type
_entity_poly.pdbx_seq_one_letter_code
_entity_poly.pdbx_strand_id
1 'polypeptide(L)'
;MAVYSVAHLGGEFEQGPLSDIFDKLWRELECSDGEHQTVSVKHETEWCLSLYPSGRLVWENVEEDVAPRHMMGVSRETVMALWTALSEGNLSLIDQQPWGSGYGRDVIVIRDGQDAQ
;
A
#
# COMPACT_ATOMS: atom_id res chain seq x y z
N MET A 1 7.07 19.10 13.10
CA MET A 1 7.35 17.64 13.06
C MET A 1 6.69 17.10 11.82
N ALA A 2 7.29 16.11 11.16
CA ALA A 2 6.64 15.47 10.03
C ALA A 2 5.51 14.56 10.52
N VAL A 3 4.37 14.66 9.87
CA VAL A 3 3.11 13.98 10.25
C VAL A 3 2.99 12.56 9.68
N TYR A 4 4.02 12.10 8.96
CA TYR A 4 4.05 10.77 8.36
C TYR A 4 5.48 10.21 8.24
N SER A 5 5.54 8.90 8.04
CA SER A 5 6.75 8.13 7.76
C SER A 5 6.49 7.15 6.62
N VAL A 6 7.55 6.58 6.06
CA VAL A 6 7.47 5.59 4.99
C VAL A 6 8.31 4.37 5.30
N ALA A 7 7.88 3.20 4.83
CA ALA A 7 8.72 2.02 4.72
C ALA A 7 9.01 1.74 3.24
N HIS A 8 10.30 1.66 2.92
CA HIS A 8 10.81 1.33 1.60
C HIS A 8 10.64 -0.16 1.32
N LEU A 9 10.74 -0.50 0.03
CA LEU A 9 10.60 -1.87 -0.40
C LEU A 9 11.66 -2.77 0.26
N GLY A 10 12.89 -2.24 0.46
CA GLY A 10 14.01 -2.92 1.12
C GLY A 10 13.88 -3.08 2.65
N GLY A 11 12.78 -2.57 3.23
CA GLY A 11 12.53 -2.60 4.67
C GLY A 11 13.16 -1.43 5.44
N GLU A 12 13.85 -0.50 4.78
CA GLU A 12 14.28 0.74 5.41
C GLU A 12 13.08 1.60 5.80
N PHE A 13 13.22 2.34 6.89
CA PHE A 13 12.20 3.25 7.40
C PHE A 13 12.71 4.68 7.40
N GLU A 14 11.92 5.59 6.83
CA GLU A 14 12.25 7.02 6.77
C GLU A 14 11.12 7.85 7.42
N GLN A 15 11.49 8.70 8.38
CA GLN A 15 10.55 9.60 9.05
C GLN A 15 10.67 11.01 8.46
N GLY A 16 9.53 11.60 8.08
CA GLY A 16 9.49 12.92 7.48
C GLY A 16 10.26 13.07 6.18
N PRO A 17 9.98 12.21 5.18
CA PRO A 17 10.72 12.21 3.94
C PRO A 17 10.47 13.47 3.09
N LEU A 18 11.34 13.66 2.10
CA LEU A 18 11.25 14.76 1.13
C LEU A 18 10.06 14.59 0.17
N SER A 19 9.68 15.68 -0.49
CA SER A 19 8.48 15.72 -1.36
C SER A 19 8.53 14.77 -2.56
N ASP A 20 9.70 14.28 -2.96
CA ASP A 20 9.88 13.35 -4.08
C ASP A 20 9.75 11.87 -3.68
N ILE A 21 9.47 11.59 -2.40
CA ILE A 21 9.46 10.24 -1.84
C ILE A 21 8.45 9.31 -2.51
N PHE A 22 7.26 9.81 -2.85
CA PHE A 22 6.20 8.98 -3.45
C PHE A 22 6.60 8.46 -4.83
N ASP A 23 7.29 9.29 -5.63
CA ASP A 23 7.85 8.83 -6.90
C ASP A 23 8.96 7.80 -6.71
N LYS A 24 9.76 7.91 -5.64
CA LYS A 24 10.78 6.91 -5.29
C LYS A 24 10.15 5.58 -4.89
N LEU A 25 9.18 5.58 -3.97
CA LEU A 25 8.47 4.37 -3.55
C LEU A 25 7.79 3.67 -4.75
N TRP A 26 7.20 4.44 -5.67
CA TRP A 26 6.64 3.85 -6.89
C TRP A 26 7.71 3.19 -7.76
N ARG A 27 8.86 3.84 -7.96
CA ARG A 27 9.97 3.27 -8.74
C ARG A 27 10.58 2.03 -8.09
N GLU A 28 10.62 1.98 -6.76
CA GLU A 28 11.05 0.78 -6.04
C GLU A 28 10.15 -0.41 -6.38
N LEU A 29 8.84 -0.22 -6.37
CA LEU A 29 7.88 -1.27 -6.77
C LEU A 29 8.05 -1.72 -8.22
N GLU A 30 8.28 -0.79 -9.15
CA GLU A 30 8.53 -1.12 -10.57
C GLU A 30 9.80 -1.97 -10.77
N CYS A 31 10.77 -1.84 -9.86
CA CYS A 31 12.02 -2.59 -9.85
C CYS A 31 12.00 -3.83 -8.95
N SER A 32 10.85 -4.17 -8.35
CA SER A 32 10.73 -5.31 -7.43
C SER A 32 11.06 -6.63 -8.15
N ASP A 33 11.90 -7.44 -7.51
CA ASP A 33 12.21 -8.82 -7.92
C ASP A 33 11.19 -9.85 -7.39
N GLY A 34 10.18 -9.39 -6.65
CA GLY A 34 9.16 -10.22 -6.02
C GLY A 34 9.52 -10.80 -4.66
N GLU A 35 10.75 -10.59 -4.15
CA GLU A 35 11.12 -11.03 -2.79
C GLU A 35 10.59 -10.06 -1.71
N HIS A 36 10.38 -8.79 -2.07
CA HIS A 36 10.00 -7.73 -1.14
C HIS A 36 8.49 -7.50 -1.13
N GLN A 37 7.93 -7.28 0.08
CA GLN A 37 6.49 -7.43 0.30
C GLN A 37 5.70 -6.18 -0.13
N THR A 38 6.13 -4.98 0.28
CA THR A 38 5.39 -3.72 0.06
C THR A 38 6.26 -2.49 0.29
N VAL A 39 5.84 -1.36 -0.27
CA VAL A 39 6.13 -0.03 0.29
C VAL A 39 4.94 0.46 1.10
N SER A 40 5.17 1.27 2.14
CA SER A 40 4.08 1.83 2.94
C SER A 40 4.27 3.30 3.30
N VAL A 41 3.15 4.01 3.44
CA VAL A 41 3.08 5.38 3.97
C VAL A 41 2.20 5.33 5.21
N LYS A 42 2.73 5.78 6.35
CA LYS A 42 2.05 5.74 7.65
C LYS A 42 1.93 7.15 8.23
N HIS A 43 0.70 7.54 8.56
CA HIS A 43 0.42 8.78 9.29
C HIS A 43 0.68 8.61 10.79
N GLU A 44 0.92 9.70 11.52
CA GLU A 44 1.17 9.67 12.97
C GLU A 44 0.02 9.08 13.82
N THR A 45 -1.18 8.96 13.23
CA THR A 45 -2.34 8.29 13.85
C THR A 45 -2.38 6.79 13.57
N GLU A 46 -1.27 6.20 13.14
CA GLU A 46 -1.11 4.75 12.86
C GLU A 46 -1.94 4.21 11.68
N TRP A 47 -2.59 5.10 10.95
CA TRP A 47 -3.22 4.80 9.68
C TRP A 47 -2.18 4.65 8.58
N CYS A 48 -2.27 3.58 7.80
CA CYS A 48 -1.23 3.13 6.89
C CYS A 48 -1.80 2.72 5.53
N LEU A 49 -1.17 3.21 4.45
CA LEU A 49 -1.38 2.76 3.09
C LEU A 49 -0.19 1.91 2.62
N SER A 50 -0.42 0.62 2.40
CA SER A 50 0.60 -0.34 1.93
C SER A 50 0.31 -0.77 0.50
N LEU A 51 1.26 -0.55 -0.41
CA LEU A 51 1.16 -0.93 -1.81
C LEU A 51 2.07 -2.11 -2.11
N TYR A 52 1.48 -3.16 -2.68
CA TYR A 52 2.16 -4.37 -3.13
C TYR A 52 2.55 -4.25 -4.62
N PRO A 53 3.62 -4.93 -5.07
CA PRO A 53 3.99 -4.99 -6.48
C PRO A 53 2.88 -5.50 -7.41
N SER A 54 1.92 -6.28 -6.88
CA SER A 54 0.75 -6.76 -7.62
C SER A 54 -0.28 -5.66 -7.95
N GLY A 55 -0.07 -4.42 -7.50
CA GLY A 55 -1.04 -3.33 -7.65
C GLY A 55 -2.19 -3.40 -6.64
N ARG A 56 -2.02 -4.20 -5.57
CA ARG A 56 -2.92 -4.24 -4.41
C ARG A 56 -2.55 -3.15 -3.42
N LEU A 57 -3.51 -2.29 -3.08
CA LEU A 57 -3.37 -1.25 -2.06
C LEU A 57 -4.17 -1.66 -0.83
N VAL A 58 -3.56 -1.61 0.35
CA VAL A 58 -4.19 -1.91 1.63
C VAL A 58 -4.28 -0.63 2.46
N TRP A 59 -5.43 -0.42 3.09
CA TRP A 59 -5.72 0.66 4.03
C TRP A 59 -6.10 0.07 5.38
N GLU A 60 -5.30 0.35 6.40
CA GLU A 60 -5.48 -0.18 7.75
C GLU A 60 -5.00 0.81 8.82
N ASN A 61 -5.45 0.61 10.04
CA ASN A 61 -4.81 1.17 11.21
C ASN A 61 -4.08 0.03 11.92
N VAL A 62 -2.79 0.19 12.20
CA VAL A 62 -1.96 -0.90 12.71
C VAL A 62 -2.04 -1.10 14.23
N GLU A 63 -2.63 -0.14 14.95
CA GLU A 63 -2.80 -0.20 16.41
C GLU A 63 -4.27 -0.41 16.83
N GLU A 64 -5.23 0.05 16.01
CA GLU A 64 -6.66 -0.07 16.29
C GLU A 64 -7.24 -1.41 15.81
N ASP A 65 -8.21 -1.96 16.54
CA ASP A 65 -8.94 -3.19 16.16
C ASP A 65 -10.04 -2.90 15.11
N VAL A 66 -9.61 -2.34 13.98
CA VAL A 66 -10.47 -2.07 12.81
C VAL A 66 -10.09 -2.98 11.65
N ALA A 67 -11.10 -3.51 10.97
CA ALA A 67 -10.86 -4.41 9.85
C ALA A 67 -10.10 -3.69 8.71
N PRO A 68 -9.03 -4.29 8.16
CA PRO A 68 -8.31 -3.73 7.03
C PRO A 68 -9.18 -3.73 5.78
N ARG A 69 -8.83 -2.87 4.83
CA ARG A 69 -9.53 -2.66 3.57
C ARG A 69 -8.53 -2.70 2.42
N HIS A 70 -8.99 -3.07 1.22
CA HIS A 70 -8.10 -3.15 0.06
C HIS A 70 -8.74 -2.65 -1.24
N MET A 71 -7.91 -2.29 -2.20
CA MET A 71 -8.27 -2.11 -3.60
C MET A 71 -7.29 -2.88 -4.48
N MET A 72 -7.77 -3.36 -5.64
CA MET A 72 -6.97 -4.09 -6.62
C MET A 72 -6.84 -3.29 -7.92
N GLY A 73 -5.69 -3.37 -8.58
CA GLY A 73 -5.48 -2.75 -9.88
C GLY A 73 -5.54 -1.22 -9.84
N VAL A 74 -5.13 -0.63 -8.72
CA VAL A 74 -5.18 0.82 -8.51
C VAL A 74 -4.15 1.50 -9.42
N SER A 75 -4.56 2.58 -10.10
CA SER A 75 -3.65 3.33 -10.96
C SER A 75 -2.57 4.07 -10.15
N ARG A 76 -1.41 4.34 -10.77
CA ARG A 76 -0.36 5.18 -10.16
C ARG A 76 -0.90 6.51 -9.67
N GLU A 77 -1.68 7.20 -10.50
CA GLU A 77 -2.25 8.51 -10.18
C GLU A 77 -3.11 8.45 -8.91
N THR A 78 -3.95 7.42 -8.80
CA THR A 78 -4.78 7.20 -7.61
C THR A 78 -3.92 6.92 -6.38
N VAL A 79 -2.88 6.08 -6.48
CA VAL A 79 -1.96 5.81 -5.37
C VAL A 79 -1.27 7.10 -4.92
N MET A 80 -0.72 7.88 -5.85
CA MET A 80 -0.06 9.15 -5.54
C MET A 80 -1.02 10.10 -4.81
N ALA A 81 -2.24 10.25 -5.32
CA ALA A 81 -3.25 11.11 -4.69
C ALA A 81 -3.60 10.65 -3.26
N LEU A 82 -3.69 9.35 -3.02
CA LEU A 82 -3.98 8.80 -1.69
C LEU A 82 -2.81 8.94 -0.71
N TRP A 83 -1.57 8.72 -1.17
CA TRP A 83 -0.39 8.98 -0.34
C TRP A 83 -0.26 10.46 0.02
N THR A 84 -0.51 11.37 -0.93
CA THR A 84 -0.56 12.81 -0.66
C THR A 84 -1.66 13.12 0.35
N ALA A 85 -2.89 12.63 0.14
CA ALA A 85 -3.98 12.84 1.09
C ALA A 85 -3.63 12.35 2.51
N LEU A 86 -2.96 11.19 2.61
CA LEU A 86 -2.52 10.65 3.90
C LEU A 86 -1.48 11.53 4.57
N SER A 87 -0.50 12.01 3.80
CA SER A 87 0.56 12.91 4.30
C SER A 87 0.03 14.29 4.75
N GLU A 88 -1.14 14.69 4.25
CA GLU A 88 -1.84 15.92 4.65
C GLU A 88 -2.85 15.68 5.78
N GLY A 89 -2.99 14.45 6.27
CA GLY A 89 -3.95 14.07 7.31
C GLY A 89 -5.40 13.99 6.84
N ASN A 90 -5.64 13.95 5.52
CA ASN A 90 -6.98 13.86 4.94
C ASN A 90 -7.50 12.41 4.87
N LEU A 91 -7.67 11.81 6.05
CA LEU A 91 -8.14 10.43 6.20
C LEU A 91 -9.55 10.22 5.61
N SER A 92 -10.42 11.24 5.72
CA SER A 92 -11.80 11.17 5.21
C SER A 92 -11.87 10.99 3.69
N LEU A 93 -10.92 11.55 2.92
CA LEU A 93 -10.84 11.33 1.47
C LEU A 93 -10.48 9.87 1.15
N ILE A 94 -9.56 9.31 1.94
CA ILE A 94 -9.10 7.92 1.78
C ILE A 94 -10.25 6.98 2.13
N ASP A 95 -10.99 7.22 3.21
CA ASP A 95 -12.11 6.37 3.63
C ASP A 95 -13.26 6.27 2.61
N GLN A 96 -13.42 7.27 1.74
CA GLN A 96 -14.47 7.33 0.72
C GLN A 96 -14.15 6.53 -0.56
N GLN A 97 -12.95 5.96 -0.68
CA GLN A 97 -12.60 5.14 -1.84
C GLN A 97 -13.40 3.82 -1.88
N PRO A 98 -13.55 3.17 -3.05
CA PRO A 98 -14.34 1.94 -3.21
C PRO A 98 -13.59 0.71 -2.66
N TRP A 99 -13.34 0.70 -1.36
CA TRP A 99 -12.62 -0.38 -0.67
C TRP A 99 -13.39 -1.69 -0.65
N GLY A 100 -12.69 -2.79 -0.93
CA GLY A 100 -13.07 -4.15 -0.55
C GLY A 100 -12.67 -4.45 0.90
N SER A 101 -13.36 -5.42 1.52
CA SER A 101 -13.07 -5.83 2.91
C SER A 101 -11.85 -6.74 3.02
N GLY A 102 -11.10 -6.60 4.11
CA GLY A 102 -9.92 -7.41 4.40
C GLY A 102 -8.71 -7.04 3.55
N TYR A 103 -7.68 -7.88 3.59
CA TYR A 103 -6.42 -7.66 2.89
C TYR A 103 -6.42 -7.97 1.39
N GLY A 104 -7.52 -8.50 0.81
CA GLY A 104 -7.54 -8.87 -0.61
C GLY A 104 -6.53 -9.95 -0.94
N ARG A 105 -6.80 -11.19 -0.52
CA ARG A 105 -5.92 -12.33 -0.81
C ARG A 105 -5.75 -12.46 -2.33
N ASP A 106 -4.50 -12.55 -2.80
CA ASP A 106 -4.23 -13.00 -4.16
C ASP A 106 -4.75 -14.43 -4.26
N VAL A 107 -5.76 -14.64 -5.11
CA VAL A 107 -6.21 -16.00 -5.41
C VAL A 107 -5.08 -16.66 -6.19
N ILE A 108 -4.30 -17.51 -5.52
CA ILE A 108 -3.41 -18.43 -6.21
C ILE A 108 -4.32 -19.36 -7.01
N VAL A 109 -4.39 -19.14 -8.32
CA VAL A 109 -5.01 -20.10 -9.22
C VAL A 109 -4.10 -21.32 -9.23
N ILE A 110 -4.38 -22.30 -8.36
CA ILE A 110 -3.79 -23.64 -8.50
C ILE A 110 -4.38 -24.17 -9.82
N ARG A 111 -3.58 -24.17 -10.89
CA ARG A 111 -3.91 -24.93 -12.09
C ARG A 111 -3.82 -26.40 -11.68
N ASP A 112 -4.97 -26.98 -11.38
CA ASP A 112 -5.10 -28.42 -11.17
C ASP A 112 -4.54 -29.14 -12.40
N GLY A 113 -3.63 -30.08 -12.16
CA GLY A 113 -2.92 -30.81 -13.20
C GLY A 113 -3.88 -31.70 -13.97
N GLN A 114 -4.30 -31.26 -15.15
CA GLN A 114 -4.77 -32.15 -16.20
C GLN A 114 -3.54 -32.63 -16.98
N ASP A 115 -3.15 -33.88 -16.76
CA ASP A 115 -2.93 -34.88 -17.82
C ASP A 115 -2.13 -36.07 -17.28
N ALA A 116 -2.87 -37.10 -16.86
CA ALA A 116 -2.40 -38.48 -16.93
C ALA A 116 -3.46 -39.25 -17.72
N GLN A 117 -3.20 -39.42 -19.01
CA GLN A 117 -3.73 -40.52 -19.81
C GLN A 117 -2.65 -41.59 -19.92
#